data_AF-A0A930K5H9-F1
#
_entry.id   AF-A0A930K5H9-F1
#
_cell.length_a   1.000
_cell.length_b   1.000
_cell.length_c   1.000
_cell.angle_alpha   90.00
_cell.angle_beta   90.00
_cell.angle_gamma   90.00
#
_symmetry.space_group_name_H-M   'P 1'
#
loop_
_entity.id
_entity.type
_entity.pdbx_description
1 polymer ?
#
loop_
_entity_poly.entity_id
_entity_poly.type
_entity_poly.pdbx_seq_one_letter_code
_entity_poly.pdbx_strand_id
1 'polypeptide(L)'
;MKKILLFVMGLVMNMVPVMAEGAAYSTEYVNLGHQSAVVYQPTTKTTKTGIGVVVMHSDEDYMSFLPNPELAKRGYTVIATAPKEGKLI
;
A
#
# COMPACT_ATOMS: atom_id res chain seq x y z
N MET A 1 31.32 -8.66 -34.18
CA MET A 1 30.09 -9.38 -33.77
C MET A 1 29.83 -9.35 -32.26
N LYS A 2 30.81 -9.62 -31.38
CA LYS A 2 30.62 -9.64 -29.91
C LYS A 2 30.23 -8.30 -29.27
N LYS A 3 30.69 -7.16 -29.82
CA LYS A 3 30.39 -5.81 -29.30
C LYS A 3 28.94 -5.36 -29.60
N ILE A 4 28.38 -5.80 -30.72
CA ILE A 4 26.98 -5.54 -31.08
C ILE A 4 26.05 -6.34 -30.17
N LEU A 5 26.42 -7.58 -29.85
CA LEU A 5 25.67 -8.41 -28.91
C LEU A 5 25.60 -7.79 -27.51
N LEU A 6 26.70 -7.20 -27.03
CA LEU A 6 26.74 -6.50 -25.73
C LEU A 6 25.93 -5.21 -25.73
N PHE A 7 25.90 -4.49 -26.85
CA PHE A 7 25.06 -3.29 -27.00
C PHE A 7 23.57 -3.63 -27.00
N VAL A 8 23.18 -4.71 -27.70
CA VAL A 8 21.79 -5.21 -27.67
C VAL A 8 21.41 -5.70 -26.26
N MET A 9 22.33 -6.38 -25.56
CA MET A 9 22.12 -6.77 -24.14
C MET A 9 21.92 -5.56 -23.21
N GLY A 10 22.68 -4.48 -23.40
CA GLY A 10 22.50 -3.23 -22.64
C GLY A 10 21.17 -2.54 -22.94
N LEU A 11 20.64 -2.68 -24.16
CA LEU A 11 19.33 -2.15 -24.53
C LEU A 11 18.19 -2.93 -23.86
N VAL A 12 18.23 -4.27 -23.83
CA VAL A 12 17.19 -5.07 -23.17
C VAL A 12 17.20 -4.95 -21.64
N MET A 13 18.36 -4.71 -21.01
CA MET A 13 18.40 -4.48 -19.55
C MET A 13 17.77 -3.15 -19.11
N ASN A 14 17.71 -2.14 -20.00
CA ASN A 14 17.03 -0.87 -19.75
C ASN A 14 15.54 -0.89 -20.14
N MET A 15 15.03 -1.98 -20.76
CA MET A 15 13.61 -2.17 -21.05
C MET A 15 12.83 -2.82 -19.90
N VAL A 16 13.51 -3.36 -18.88
CA VAL A 16 12.83 -4.03 -17.77
C VAL A 16 11.93 -3.08 -16.94
N PRO A 17 12.26 -1.80 -16.69
CA PRO A 17 11.31 -0.92 -15.99
C PRO A 17 10.19 -0.40 -16.90
N VAL A 18 10.29 -0.55 -18.24
CA VAL A 18 9.25 -0.14 -19.20
C VAL A 18 8.04 -1.08 -19.16
N MET A 19 8.17 -2.29 -18.61
CA MET A 19 7.05 -3.22 -18.44
C MET A 19 6.20 -2.94 -17.17
N ALA A 20 6.52 -1.88 -16.42
CA ALA A 20 5.64 -1.36 -15.38
C ALA A 20 4.43 -0.58 -15.94
N GLU A 21 4.38 -0.37 -17.26
CA GLU A 21 3.23 0.18 -17.98
C GLU A 21 2.37 -0.96 -18.55
N GLY A 22 1.39 -1.41 -17.76
CA GLY A 22 0.52 -2.52 -18.17
C GLY A 22 -0.88 -2.60 -17.54
N ALA A 23 -1.28 -1.64 -16.69
CA ALA A 23 -2.68 -1.37 -16.34
C ALA A 23 -2.80 0.01 -15.68
N ALA A 24 -3.58 0.93 -16.25
CA ALA A 24 -3.92 2.20 -15.59
C ALA A 24 -5.11 2.01 -14.62
N TYR A 25 -4.93 1.10 -13.66
CA TYR A 25 -5.81 0.61 -12.57
C TYR A 25 -7.12 -0.12 -12.93
N SER A 26 -7.51 -1.08 -12.08
CA SER A 26 -8.81 -1.81 -12.04
C SER A 26 -9.01 -2.40 -10.63
N THR A 27 -10.25 -2.69 -10.23
CA THR A 27 -10.62 -3.07 -8.84
C THR A 27 -11.59 -4.25 -8.76
N GLU A 28 -11.45 -5.10 -7.73
CA GLU A 28 -12.47 -6.07 -7.33
C GLU A 28 -12.45 -6.40 -5.82
N TYR A 29 -13.28 -7.37 -5.41
CA TYR A 29 -13.82 -7.55 -4.05
C TYR A 29 -12.84 -7.49 -2.87
N VAL A 30 -13.34 -6.91 -1.75
CA VAL A 30 -12.70 -6.92 -0.44
C VAL A 30 -13.79 -7.05 0.67
N ASN A 31 -13.88 -8.16 1.39
CA ASN A 31 -14.66 -8.23 2.65
C ASN A 31 -13.80 -7.72 3.80
N LEU A 32 -14.30 -6.79 4.61
CA LEU A 32 -13.60 -6.23 5.77
C LEU A 32 -14.08 -6.81 7.12
N GLY A 33 -15.05 -7.73 7.11
CA GLY A 33 -15.59 -8.42 8.28
C GLY A 33 -16.20 -7.48 9.35
N HIS A 34 -16.51 -8.04 10.52
CA HIS A 34 -16.69 -7.28 11.77
C HIS A 34 -15.32 -7.20 12.44
N GLN A 35 -14.49 -6.26 12.01
CA GLN A 35 -13.22 -5.97 12.68
C GLN A 35 -13.30 -4.61 13.37
N SER A 36 -12.98 -4.60 14.66
CA SER A 36 -12.69 -3.36 15.36
C SER A 36 -11.56 -2.63 14.63
N ALA A 37 -11.65 -1.31 14.53
CA ALA A 37 -10.63 -0.51 13.85
C ALA A 37 -10.39 0.84 14.53
N VAL A 38 -9.18 1.38 14.38
CA VAL A 38 -8.81 2.75 14.76
C VAL A 38 -8.68 3.60 13.51
N VAL A 39 -9.29 4.79 13.53
CA VAL A 39 -9.19 5.75 12.43
C VAL A 39 -8.20 6.85 12.81
N TYR A 40 -7.18 7.04 11.99
CA TYR A 40 -6.23 8.13 12.09
C TYR A 40 -6.52 9.15 10.99
N GLN A 41 -6.74 10.39 11.40
CA GLN A 41 -7.07 11.47 10.48
C GLN A 41 -6.04 12.60 10.56
N PRO A 42 -5.71 13.22 9.42
CA PRO A 42 -4.91 14.43 9.43
C PRO A 42 -5.71 15.55 10.10
N THR A 43 -5.05 16.33 10.97
CA THR A 43 -5.66 17.51 11.58
C THR A 43 -5.79 18.67 10.60
N THR A 44 -4.89 18.76 9.62
CA THR A 44 -4.94 19.72 8.51
C THR A 44 -5.25 18.99 7.21
N LYS A 45 -6.35 19.37 6.55
CA LYS A 45 -6.76 18.76 5.28
C LYS A 45 -5.78 19.11 4.16
N THR A 46 -5.49 18.12 3.30
CA THR A 46 -4.62 18.25 2.13
C THR A 46 -5.24 17.54 0.94
N THR A 47 -4.60 17.62 -0.23
CA THR A 47 -5.00 16.84 -1.42
C THR A 47 -4.99 15.33 -1.17
N LYS A 48 -4.22 14.86 -0.19
CA LYS A 48 -4.11 13.44 0.19
C LYS A 48 -5.21 12.97 1.13
N THR A 49 -6.00 13.88 1.71
CA THR A 49 -7.04 13.52 2.68
C THR A 49 -8.16 12.69 2.05
N GLY A 50 -8.36 12.82 0.73
CA GLY A 50 -9.27 11.96 -0.04
C GLY A 50 -8.75 10.54 -0.28
N ILE A 51 -7.51 10.23 0.08
CA ILE A 51 -6.91 8.90 -0.07
C ILE A 51 -7.05 8.15 1.26
N GLY A 52 -7.84 7.07 1.23
CA GLY A 52 -7.98 6.14 2.34
C GLY A 52 -6.91 5.05 2.26
N VAL A 53 -6.26 4.76 3.39
CA VAL A 53 -5.31 3.66 3.54
C VAL A 53 -5.87 2.68 4.56
N VAL A 54 -6.09 1.44 4.17
CA VAL A 54 -6.45 0.36 5.12
C VAL A 54 -5.17 -0.37 5.51
N VAL A 55 -4.86 -0.34 6.81
CA VAL A 55 -3.74 -1.04 7.41
C VAL A 55 -4.30 -2.24 8.17
N MET A 56 -4.11 -3.41 7.60
CA MET A 56 -4.62 -4.68 8.14
C MET A 56 -3.44 -5.64 8.24
N HIS A 57 -3.34 -6.35 9.36
CA HIS A 57 -2.51 -7.55 9.47
C HIS A 57 -3.40 -8.77 9.70
N SER A 58 -3.00 -9.92 9.16
CA SER A 58 -3.78 -11.15 9.33
C SER A 58 -3.84 -11.62 10.79
N ASP A 59 -2.76 -11.39 11.54
CA ASP A 59 -2.47 -12.06 12.82
C ASP A 59 -2.01 -11.14 13.96
N GLU A 60 -1.79 -9.85 13.68
CA GLU A 60 -1.26 -8.89 14.67
C GLU A 60 -2.18 -7.69 14.81
N ASP A 61 -2.17 -7.07 15.98
CA ASP A 61 -2.91 -5.84 16.24
C ASP A 61 -2.14 -4.62 15.69
N TYR A 62 -2.64 -4.06 14.59
CA TYR A 62 -2.06 -2.87 13.98
C TYR A 62 -2.75 -1.58 14.41
N MET A 63 -3.68 -1.63 15.37
CA MET A 63 -4.39 -0.46 15.86
C MET A 63 -3.49 0.60 16.49
N SER A 64 -2.30 0.24 16.95
CA SER A 64 -1.31 1.17 17.53
C SER A 64 0.00 1.21 16.74
N PHE A 65 -0.02 0.71 15.50
CA PHE A 65 1.17 0.62 14.67
C PHE A 65 1.69 2.02 14.30
N LEU A 66 2.97 2.29 14.58
CA LEU A 66 3.60 3.63 14.47
C LEU A 66 3.44 4.29 13.09
N PRO A 67 3.42 3.58 11.95
CA PRO A 67 3.16 4.19 10.65
C PRO A 67 1.79 4.84 10.48
N ASN A 68 0.76 4.42 11.22
CA ASN A 68 -0.58 4.99 11.08
C ASN A 68 -0.62 6.50 11.41
N PRO A 69 -0.12 6.97 12.57
CA PRO A 69 -0.04 8.40 12.85
C PRO A 69 0.94 9.13 11.91
N GLU A 70 2.01 8.49 11.44
CA GLU A 70 2.95 9.12 10.51
C GLU A 70 2.35 9.35 9.12
N LEU A 71 1.54 8.41 8.62
CA LEU A 71 0.76 8.58 7.40
C LEU A 71 -0.32 9.65 7.57
N ALA A 72 -0.99 9.69 8.73
CA ALA A 72 -1.95 10.74 9.03
C ALA A 72 -1.31 12.13 9.07
N LYS A 73 -0.13 12.29 9.69
CA LYS A 73 0.65 13.54 9.65
C LYS A 73 1.02 13.95 8.22
N ARG A 74 1.17 13.00 7.30
CA ARG A 74 1.45 13.23 5.86
C ARG A 74 0.19 13.51 5.04
N GLY A 75 -0.99 13.54 5.66
CA GLY A 75 -2.25 13.97 5.04
C GLY A 75 -3.21 12.85 4.64
N TYR A 76 -2.89 11.58 4.89
CA TYR A 76 -3.74 10.42 4.54
C TYR A 76 -4.76 10.12 5.64
N THR A 77 -5.94 9.61 5.27
CA THR A 77 -6.85 8.98 6.24
C THR A 77 -6.49 7.50 6.35
N VAL A 78 -6.20 7.02 7.56
CA VAL A 78 -5.78 5.63 7.77
C VAL A 78 -6.79 4.91 8.64
N ILE A 79 -7.19 3.69 8.25
CA ILE A 79 -8.01 2.78 9.04
C ILE A 79 -7.14 1.59 9.40
N ALA A 80 -6.86 1.38 10.67
CA ALA A 80 -6.09 0.25 11.16
C ALA A 80 -7.00 -0.78 11.84
N THR A 81 -7.00 -2.03 11.39
CA THR A 81 -7.92 -3.07 11.89
C THR A 81 -7.26 -4.00 12.91
N ALA A 82 -8.08 -4.54 13.83
CA ALA A 82 -7.70 -5.67 14.67
C ALA A 82 -7.61 -6.95 13.83
N PRO A 83 -6.83 -7.96 14.28
CA PRO A 83 -6.78 -9.25 13.63
C PRO A 83 -8.15 -9.94 13.65
N LYS A 84 -8.32 -10.97 12.82
CA LYS A 84 -9.59 -11.72 12.76
C LYS A 84 -9.94 -12.33 14.13
N GLU A 85 -11.20 -12.17 14.53
CA GLU A 85 -11.75 -12.72 15.77
C GLU A 85 -11.45 -14.23 15.89
N GLY A 86 -10.90 -14.65 17.03
CA GLY A 86 -10.53 -16.05 17.30
C GLY A 86 -9.03 -16.38 17.13
N LYS A 87 -8.19 -15.48 16.61
CA LYS A 87 -6.74 -15.55 16.79
C LYS A 87 -6.35 -14.71 18.01
N LEU A 88 -6.34 -15.35 19.17
CA LEU A 88 -5.65 -14.83 20.35
C LEU A 88 -4.15 -15.01 20.10
N ILE A 89 -3.40 -13.92 20.27
CA ILE A 89 -1.94 -13.93 20.40
C ILE A 89 -1.53 -14.81 21.59
#